data_AF-A0A9W6NDB2-F1
#
_entry.id   AF-A0A9W6NDB2-F1
#
_cell.length_a   1.000
_cell.length_b   1.000
_cell.length_c   1.000
_cell.angle_alpha   90.00
_cell.angle_beta   90.00
_cell.angle_gamma   90.00
#
_symmetry.space_group_name_H-M   'P 1'
#
loop_
_entity.id
_entity.type
_entity.pdbx_description
1 polymer ?
#
loop_
_entity_poly.entity_id
_entity_poly.type
_entity_poly.pdbx_seq_one_letter_code
_entity_poly.pdbx_strand_id
1 'polypeptide(L)' 'MCEDCLDVVAETSAGQNPEQLASAARHIERDMHGEPVLALAWEIYFGKTTGAVDWRSMERMARCVEAARVLLQMQPLPE' A
#
# COMPACT_ATOMS: atom_id res chain seq x y z
N MET A 1 20.38 19.60 -19.38
CA MET A 1 21.02 18.32 -18.99
C MET A 1 20.29 17.82 -17.76
N CYS A 2 19.50 16.75 -17.95
CA CYS A 2 18.57 16.07 -17.03
C CYS A 2 17.43 16.92 -16.43
N GLU A 3 16.37 17.11 -17.23
CA GLU A 3 15.03 17.53 -16.79
C GLU A 3 14.03 16.35 -16.68
N ASP A 4 14.51 15.09 -16.63
CA ASP A 4 13.68 13.87 -16.77
C ASP A 4 13.57 13.01 -15.49
N CYS A 5 13.52 13.60 -14.28
CA CYS A 5 13.45 12.81 -13.04
C CYS A 5 12.21 13.08 -12.17
N LEU A 6 11.24 13.89 -12.61
CA LEU A 6 10.03 14.18 -11.83
C LEU A 6 8.75 13.50 -12.38
N ASP A 7 8.86 12.86 -13.54
CA ASP A 7 7.79 12.05 -14.15
C ASP A 7 7.91 10.56 -13.82
N VAL A 8 8.49 10.21 -12.66
CA VAL A 8 8.07 8.98 -11.97
C VAL A 8 6.72 9.27 -11.33
N VAL A 9 5.74 9.58 -12.18
CA VAL A 9 4.33 9.46 -11.84
C VAL A 9 4.21 8.08 -11.25
N ALA A 10 3.84 8.03 -9.98
CA ALA A 10 3.50 6.80 -9.32
C ALA A 10 2.69 5.97 -10.31
N GLU A 11 3.23 4.85 -10.74
CA GLU A 11 2.46 3.79 -11.39
C GLU A 11 1.52 3.20 -10.30
N THR A 12 0.66 4.03 -9.72
CA THR A 12 -0.62 3.61 -9.21
C THR A 12 -1.32 3.05 -10.42
N SER A 13 -1.28 1.73 -10.58
CA SER A 13 -2.00 0.99 -11.60
C SER A 13 -3.33 1.67 -11.86
N ALA A 14 -3.44 2.32 -13.02
CA ALA A 14 -4.54 3.21 -13.35
C ALA A 14 -5.87 2.43 -13.23
N GLY A 15 -6.60 2.64 -12.14
CA GLY A 15 -7.88 1.98 -11.88
C GLY A 15 -8.14 1.51 -10.45
N GLN A 16 -7.13 1.41 -9.58
CA GLN A 16 -7.35 0.93 -8.20
C GLN A 16 -7.65 2.10 -7.25
N ASN A 17 -8.82 2.09 -6.61
CA ASN A 17 -9.17 3.07 -5.58
C ASN A 17 -8.18 2.91 -4.39
N PRO A 18 -7.42 3.97 -4.03
CA PRO A 18 -6.41 3.89 -2.98
C PRO A 18 -7.00 3.50 -1.61
N GLU A 19 -8.26 3.84 -1.35
CA GLU A 19 -8.96 3.44 -0.12
C GLU A 19 -9.27 1.94 -0.10
N GLN A 20 -9.66 1.37 -1.24
CA GLN A 20 -9.88 -0.08 -1.37
C GLN A 20 -8.57 -0.84 -1.20
N LEU A 21 -7.48 -0.35 -1.81
CA LEU A 21 -6.16 -0.93 -1.65
C LEU A 21 -5.69 -0.88 -0.19
N ALA A 22 -5.85 0.27 0.47
CA ALA A 22 -5.50 0.42 1.89
C ALA A 22 -6.34 -0.48 2.79
N SER A 23 -7.64 -0.61 2.52
CA SER A 23 -8.53 -1.51 3.26
C SER A 23 -8.11 -2.98 3.09
N ALA A 24 -7.86 -3.42 1.86
CA ALA A 24 -7.43 -4.78 1.55
C ALA A 24 -6.07 -5.09 2.18
N ALA A 25 -5.09 -4.20 2.05
CA ALA A 25 -3.76 -4.37 2.63
C ALA A 25 -3.82 -4.51 4.17
N ARG A 26 -4.66 -3.70 4.86
CA ARG A 26 -4.86 -3.83 6.31
C ARG A 26 -5.58 -5.13 6.70
N HIS A 27 -6.48 -5.62 5.86
CA HIS A 27 -7.13 -6.91 6.10
C HIS A 27 -6.10 -8.05 6.06
N ILE A 28 -5.26 -8.07 5.03
CA ILE A 28 -4.18 -9.06 4.87
C ILE A 28 -3.23 -9.00 6.06
N GLU A 29 -2.83 -7.79 6.47
CA GLU A 29 -1.87 -7.61 7.57
C GLU A 29 -2.38 -8.14 8.91
N ARG A 30 -3.68 -8.01 9.17
CA ARG A 30 -4.35 -8.55 10.36
C ARG A 30 -4.33 -10.08 10.39
N ASP A 31 -4.38 -10.72 9.22
CA ASP A 31 -4.40 -12.18 9.10
C ASP A 31 -2.98 -12.77 9.11
N MET A 32 -1.95 -11.93 8.96
CA MET A 32 -0.55 -12.34 9.05
C MET A 32 -0.09 -12.52 10.50
N HIS A 33 0.64 -13.60 10.77
CA HIS A 33 1.31 -13.79 12.06
C HIS A 33 2.37 -12.70 12.34
N GLY A 34 2.58 -12.42 13.63
CA GLY A 34 3.58 -11.48 14.13
C GLY A 34 2.96 -10.25 14.82
N GLU A 35 3.81 -9.29 15.16
CA GLU A 35 3.38 -8.03 15.74
C GLU A 35 2.72 -7.15 14.66
N PRO A 36 1.53 -6.61 14.92
CA PRO A 36 0.83 -5.77 13.96
C PRO A 36 1.51 -4.41 13.81
N VAL A 37 1.44 -3.85 12.60
CA VAL A 37 1.93 -2.50 12.32
C VAL A 37 0.98 -1.47 12.94
N LEU A 38 1.55 -0.47 13.60
CA LEU A 38 0.78 0.62 14.21
C LEU A 38 -0.07 1.36 13.16
N ALA A 39 -1.29 1.74 13.55
CA ALA A 39 -2.20 2.49 12.66
C ALA A 39 -1.57 3.78 12.12
N LEU A 40 -0.78 4.48 12.95
CA LEU A 40 -0.06 5.69 12.54
C LEU A 40 0.94 5.42 11.41
N ALA A 41 1.64 4.27 11.43
CA ALA A 41 2.59 3.92 10.36
C ALA A 41 1.86 3.68 9.03
N TRP A 42 0.65 3.12 9.07
CA TRP A 42 -0.22 3.01 7.89
C TRP A 42 -0.67 4.38 7.37
N GLU A 43 -1.01 5.31 8.25
CA GLU A 43 -1.36 6.69 7.85
C GLU A 43 -0.18 7.40 7.19
N ILE A 44 1.05 7.21 7.70
CA ILE A 44 2.27 7.75 7.08
C ILE A 44 2.51 7.08 5.71
N TYR A 45 2.41 5.75 5.63
CA TYR A 45 2.66 5.00 4.41
C TYR A 45 1.73 5.41 3.25
N PHE A 46 0.45 5.65 3.55
CA PHE A 46 -0.54 6.14 2.57
C PHE A 46 -0.57 7.67 2.44
N GLY A 47 0.38 8.40 3.04
CA GLY A 47 0.51 9.84 2.90
C GLY A 47 -0.59 10.68 3.55
N LYS A 48 -1.36 10.10 4.50
CA LYS A 48 -2.39 10.84 5.27
C LYS A 48 -1.76 11.74 6.34
N THR A 49 -0.58 11.39 6.81
CA THR A 49 0.22 12.16 7.75
C THR A 49 1.70 11.99 7.44
N THR A 50 2.57 12.75 8.12
CA THR A 50 4.03 12.67 7.97
C THR A 50 4.67 12.10 9.22
N GLY A 51 5.80 11.42 9.07
CA GLY A 51 6.54 10.85 10.19
C GLY A 51 7.56 9.81 9.76
N ALA A 52 8.31 9.31 10.74
CA ALA A 52 9.23 8.21 10.54
C ALA A 52 8.52 6.86 10.71
N VAL A 53 8.89 5.90 9.88
CA VAL A 53 8.44 4.51 9.98
C VAL A 53 9.69 3.63 9.99
N ASP A 54 9.74 2.65 10.88
CA ASP A 54 10.86 1.71 10.90
C ASP A 54 10.85 0.81 9.66
N TRP A 55 12.02 0.33 9.26
CA TRP A 55 12.17 -0.41 8.02
C TRP A 55 11.39 -1.74 8.00
N ARG A 56 11.19 -2.39 9.16
CA ARG A 56 10.45 -3.66 9.24
C ARG A 56 8.96 -3.43 9.02
N SER A 57 8.42 -2.39 9.63
CA SER A 57 7.04 -1.95 9.38
C SER A 57 6.84 -1.57 7.91
N MET A 58 7.78 -0.82 7.31
CA MET A 58 7.70 -0.49 5.87
C MET A 58 7.71 -1.74 4.98
N GLU A 59 8.61 -2.69 5.24
CA GLU A 59 8.68 -3.93 4.47
C GLU A 59 7.40 -4.76 4.61
N ARG A 60 6.87 -4.89 5.84
CA ARG A 60 5.61 -5.61 6.09
C ARG A 60 4.44 -4.95 5.37
N MET A 61 4.30 -3.63 5.46
CA MET A 61 3.25 -2.87 4.75
C MET A 61 3.38 -3.04 3.23
N ALA A 62 4.60 -2.92 2.68
CA ALA A 62 4.84 -3.10 1.25
C ALA A 62 4.41 -4.49 0.76
N ARG A 63 4.74 -5.56 1.49
CA ARG A 63 4.29 -6.92 1.16
C ARG A 63 2.77 -7.06 1.20
N CYS A 64 2.11 -6.46 2.19
CA CYS A 64 0.65 -6.48 2.28
C CYS A 64 -0.02 -5.72 1.12
N VAL A 65 0.56 -4.58 0.72
CA VAL A 65 0.07 -3.78 -0.40
C VAL A 65 0.23 -4.52 -1.73
N GLU A 66 1.37 -5.15 -1.96
CA GLU A 66 1.57 -5.98 -3.17
C GLU A 66 0.61 -7.16 -3.21
N ALA A 67 0.39 -7.85 -2.08
CA ALA A 67 -0.61 -8.91 -2.00
C ALA A 67 -2.03 -8.39 -2.28
N ALA A 68 -2.39 -7.23 -1.73
CA ALA A 68 -3.68 -6.60 -1.96
C ALA A 68 -3.87 -6.21 -3.44
N ARG A 69 -2.83 -5.71 -4.10
CA ARG A 69 -2.87 -5.40 -5.55
C ARG A 69 -3.20 -6.63 -6.37
N VAL A 70 -2.54 -7.76 -6.10
CA VAL A 70 -2.80 -9.03 -6.78
C VAL A 70 -4.24 -9.50 -6.53
N LEU A 71 -4.71 -9.47 -5.28
CA LEU A 71 -6.08 -9.88 -4.95
C LEU A 71 -7.13 -9.03 -5.66
N LEU A 72 -6.94 -7.71 -5.71
CA LEU A 72 -7.87 -6.80 -6.39
C LEU A 72 -7.84 -6.95 -7.91
N GLN A 73 -6.70 -7.34 -8.49
CA GLN A 73 -6.61 -7.65 -9.94
C GLN A 73 -7.29 -8.97 -10.31
N MET A 74 -7.39 -9.92 -9.37
CA MET A 74 -8.04 -11.22 -9.60
C MET A 74 -9.56 -11.20 -9.36
N GLN A 75 -10.13 -10.12 -8.83
CA GLN A 75 -11.58 -10.02 -8.65
C GLN A 75 -12.25 -9.76 -10.01
N PRO A 76 -13.14 -10.65 -10.49
CA PRO A 76 -13.89 -10.40 -11.71
C PRO A 76 -14.81 -9.18 -11.51
N LEU A 77 -14.89 -8.33 -12.53
CA LEU A 77 -15.84 -7.22 -12.57
C LEU A 77 -17.26 -7.77 -12.34
N PRO A 78 -18.06 -7.17 -11.44
CA PRO A 78 -19.48 -7.50 -11.34
C PRO A 78 -20.15 -7.17 -12.68
N GLU A 79 -20.88 -8.14 -13.25
CA GLU A 79 -21.74 -7.98 -14.44
C GLU A 79 -22.86 -6.96 -14.23
#